data_AF-A0A537R4E9-F1
#
_entry.id   AF-A0A537R4E9-F1
#
_cell.length_a   1.000
_cell.length_b   1.000
_cell.length_c   1.000
_cell.angle_alpha   90.00
_cell.angle_beta   90.00
_cell.angle_gamma   90.00
#
_symmetry.space_group_name_H-M   'P 1'
#
loop_
_entity.id
_entity.type
_entity.pdbx_description
1 polymer ?
#
loop_
_entity_poly.entity_id
_entity_poly.type
_entity_poly.pdbx_seq_one_letter_code
_entity_poly.pdbx_strand_id
1 'polypeptide(L)'
;MVQGLRFRGSSSSVPIGSSSLLSPPPSRAKLAVTHRRSLAMTETAFTARQVAEDGTYPTTCWECSTCCGALATVRDGRVVDFAPNRYHPYSKGAFCIKGIRGAPGITYGPGRLLHPMRRAGARGEGKWARVSWDEALEEMAERLAQVRQKYGPEAIVGATSGAYFSRSLILALTLRSIGSPNWMINQDLCGGCRAVSARAMGASTSRAARTSKMRAAR
;
A
#
# COMPACT_ATOMS: atom_id res chain seq x y z
N MET A 1 40.58 -39.31 0.65
CA MET A 1 40.36 -40.07 1.90
C MET A 1 39.00 -39.63 2.44
N VAL A 2 38.05 -40.56 2.42
CA VAL A 2 36.62 -40.32 2.67
C VAL A 2 36.28 -40.72 4.11
N GLN A 3 35.64 -39.84 4.87
CA GLN A 3 34.82 -40.14 6.05
C GLN A 3 33.66 -39.11 6.00
N GLY A 4 32.37 -39.42 6.02
CA GLY A 4 31.67 -40.59 6.50
C GLY A 4 30.75 -40.19 7.65
N LEU A 5 29.65 -39.45 7.39
CA LEU A 5 28.53 -39.36 8.34
C LEU A 5 27.20 -39.55 7.60
N ARG A 6 26.54 -40.65 7.96
CA ARG A 6 25.23 -41.09 7.47
C ARG A 6 24.13 -40.31 8.21
N PHE A 7 23.24 -39.65 7.49
CA PHE A 7 21.95 -39.23 8.04
C PHE A 7 20.91 -40.31 7.71
N ARG A 8 20.37 -40.95 8.75
CA ARG A 8 19.25 -41.88 8.68
C ARG A 8 17.97 -41.10 8.39
N GLY A 9 17.44 -41.18 7.18
CA GLY A 9 16.07 -40.76 6.87
C GLY A 9 15.10 -41.92 7.11
N SER A 10 14.28 -41.83 8.15
CA SER A 10 13.14 -42.73 8.33
C SER A 10 12.03 -42.33 7.36
N SER A 11 11.74 -43.18 6.39
CA SER A 11 10.61 -43.07 5.48
C SER A 11 9.32 -43.44 6.23
N SER A 12 8.57 -42.45 6.70
CA SER A 12 7.16 -42.61 7.08
C SER A 12 6.28 -42.02 5.98
N SER A 13 5.89 -42.88 5.04
CA SER A 13 4.78 -42.63 4.12
C SER A 13 3.49 -42.50 4.92
N VAL A 14 2.95 -41.27 5.04
CA VAL A 14 1.59 -41.06 5.56
C VAL A 14 0.61 -41.21 4.39
N PRO A 15 -0.37 -42.14 4.46
CA PRO A 15 -1.31 -42.38 3.37
C PRO A 15 -2.31 -41.22 3.24
N ILE A 16 -2.54 -40.77 1.99
CA ILE A 16 -3.58 -39.80 1.64
C ILE A 16 -4.92 -40.55 1.69
N GLY A 17 -5.62 -40.40 2.82
CA GLY A 17 -7.00 -40.86 2.97
C GLY A 17 -7.95 -40.00 2.14
N SER A 18 -8.84 -40.65 1.39
CA SER A 18 -9.96 -40.04 0.69
C SER A 18 -10.95 -39.43 1.69
N SER A 19 -10.85 -38.11 1.88
CA SER A 19 -11.81 -37.32 2.65
C SER A 19 -12.71 -36.56 1.70
N SER A 20 -13.77 -37.23 1.26
CA SER A 20 -14.97 -36.64 0.68
C SER A 20 -15.74 -35.86 1.76
N LEU A 21 -15.29 -34.64 2.10
CA LEU A 21 -15.98 -33.75 3.04
C LEU A 21 -15.81 -32.26 2.66
N LEU A 22 -16.07 -31.90 1.41
CA LEU A 22 -16.49 -30.54 1.07
C LEU A 22 -17.85 -30.62 0.38
N SER A 23 -18.91 -30.38 1.13
CA SER A 23 -20.23 -30.10 0.57
C SER A 23 -20.14 -28.84 -0.31
N PRO A 24 -20.82 -28.80 -1.47
CA PRO A 24 -20.87 -27.61 -2.30
C PRO A 24 -21.56 -26.46 -1.55
N PRO A 25 -21.21 -25.19 -1.83
CA PRO A 25 -21.87 -24.04 -1.20
C PRO A 25 -23.37 -24.03 -1.55
N PRO A 26 -24.25 -23.66 -0.60
CA PRO A 26 -25.68 -23.65 -0.86
C PRO A 26 -26.04 -22.71 -2.01
N SER A 27 -27.04 -23.13 -2.78
CA SER A 27 -27.54 -22.40 -3.94
C SER A 27 -28.06 -21.01 -3.57
N ARG A 28 -27.99 -20.11 -4.55
CA ARG A 28 -28.13 -18.65 -4.50
C ARG A 28 -29.50 -18.09 -4.06
N ALA A 29 -30.33 -18.89 -3.38
CA ALA A 29 -31.69 -18.53 -3.00
C ALA A 29 -31.89 -18.72 -1.49
N LYS A 30 -31.45 -17.72 -0.71
CA LYS A 30 -31.93 -17.27 0.63
C LYS A 30 -30.83 -16.49 1.36
N LEU A 31 -30.44 -15.34 0.81
CA LEU A 31 -29.84 -14.27 1.60
C LEU A 31 -30.66 -13.00 1.36
N ALA A 32 -31.93 -13.04 1.76
CA ALA A 32 -32.69 -11.83 1.97
C ALA A 32 -32.22 -11.24 3.31
N VAL A 33 -31.07 -10.57 3.29
CA VAL A 33 -30.70 -9.68 4.38
C VAL A 33 -31.69 -8.53 4.34
N THR A 34 -32.63 -8.52 5.28
CA THR A 34 -33.56 -7.41 5.49
C THR A 34 -32.77 -6.18 5.95
N HIS A 35 -32.20 -5.43 5.00
CA HIS A 35 -31.74 -4.06 5.21
C HIS A 35 -32.96 -3.14 5.33
N ARG A 36 -33.67 -3.24 6.46
CA ARG A 36 -34.59 -2.20 6.93
C ARG A 36 -34.29 -1.89 8.38
N ARG A 37 -33.18 -1.18 8.60
CA ARG A 37 -33.02 -0.32 9.77
C ARG A 37 -31.86 0.65 9.54
N SER A 38 -32.21 1.94 9.54
CA SER A 38 -31.36 3.12 9.65
C SER A 38 -30.44 3.45 8.47
N LEU A 39 -31.02 3.94 7.37
CA LEU A 39 -30.31 4.76 6.37
C LEU A 39 -30.28 6.26 6.75
N ALA A 40 -30.86 6.65 7.88
CA ALA A 40 -31.02 8.06 8.26
C ALA A 40 -29.90 8.62 9.15
N MET A 41 -28.86 7.85 9.49
CA MET A 41 -27.78 8.30 10.41
C MET A 41 -26.37 8.31 9.80
N THR A 42 -26.21 8.13 8.49
CA THR A 42 -24.88 8.13 7.84
C THR A 42 -24.63 9.30 6.88
N GLU A 43 -25.63 10.10 6.54
CA GLU A 43 -25.44 11.25 5.64
C GLU A 43 -24.82 12.49 6.32
N THR A 44 -24.93 12.61 7.64
CA THR A 44 -24.52 13.84 8.35
C THR A 44 -23.06 13.85 8.82
N ALA A 45 -22.34 12.72 8.72
CA ALA A 45 -21.00 12.60 9.31
C ALA A 45 -19.82 12.87 8.34
N PHE A 46 -20.08 13.01 7.03
CA PHE A 46 -19.02 13.25 6.03
C PHE A 46 -18.99 14.70 5.51
N THR A 47 -20.04 15.48 5.77
CA THR A 47 -20.24 16.85 5.31
C THR A 47 -19.91 17.87 6.40
N ALA A 48 -18.66 17.87 6.83
CA ALA A 48 -17.96 19.07 7.29
C ALA A 48 -16.47 18.77 7.25
N ARG A 49 -15.84 19.03 6.09
CA ARG A 49 -14.39 19.10 6.02
C ARG A 49 -13.99 20.33 6.85
N GLN A 50 -13.78 20.13 8.16
CA GLN A 50 -13.22 21.20 9.00
C GLN A 50 -11.91 21.60 8.34
N VAL A 51 -11.93 22.81 7.79
CA VAL A 51 -10.72 23.46 7.33
C VAL A 51 -9.86 23.59 8.58
N ALA A 52 -8.66 23.00 8.55
CA ALA A 52 -7.76 23.08 9.71
C ALA A 52 -7.58 24.55 10.09
N GLU A 53 -7.71 24.84 11.38
CA GLU A 53 -7.48 26.18 11.92
C GLU A 53 -6.07 26.66 11.55
N ASP A 54 -5.89 27.98 11.57
CA ASP A 54 -4.58 28.56 11.35
C ASP A 54 -3.63 28.12 12.47
N GLY A 55 -2.49 27.54 12.09
CA GLY A 55 -1.59 26.94 13.07
C GLY A 55 -0.50 26.10 12.47
N THR A 56 0.42 25.67 13.31
CA THR A 56 1.53 24.78 12.91
C THR A 56 1.32 23.40 13.50
N TYR A 57 1.17 22.41 12.63
CA TYR A 57 0.85 21.04 13.00
C TYR A 57 2.03 20.11 12.72
N PRO A 58 2.39 19.22 13.67
CA PRO A 58 3.39 18.19 13.42
C PRO A 58 2.86 17.16 12.43
N THR A 59 3.69 16.81 11.47
CA THR A 59 3.40 15.78 10.46
C THR A 59 4.70 15.10 10.01
N THR A 60 4.60 14.22 9.03
CA THR A 60 5.72 13.46 8.49
C THR A 60 5.85 13.73 7.00
N CYS A 61 7.08 13.92 6.53
CA CYS A 61 7.39 14.03 5.11
C CYS A 61 7.37 12.64 4.44
N TRP A 62 6.62 12.52 3.35
CA TRP A 62 6.40 11.25 2.62
C TRP A 62 7.11 11.19 1.26
N GLU A 63 8.00 12.14 0.96
CA GLU A 63 8.73 12.20 -0.32
C GLU A 63 9.71 11.03 -0.52
N CYS A 64 10.18 10.41 0.57
CA CYS A 64 11.06 9.25 0.52
C CYS A 64 10.89 8.35 1.75
N SER A 65 11.66 7.26 1.81
CA SER A 65 11.65 6.26 2.90
C SER A 65 12.28 6.72 4.22
N THR A 66 12.76 7.97 4.31
CA THR A 66 13.38 8.51 5.53
C THR A 66 12.36 8.98 6.57
N CYS A 67 11.13 9.33 6.16
CA CYS A 67 10.04 9.72 7.08
C CYS A 67 10.47 10.87 8.02
N CYS A 68 11.10 11.91 7.48
CA CYS A 68 11.54 13.03 8.31
C CYS A 68 10.34 13.73 8.94
N GLY A 69 10.45 14.10 10.22
CA GLY A 69 9.44 14.90 10.89
C GLY A 69 9.39 16.30 10.34
N ALA A 70 8.18 16.78 10.09
CA ALA A 70 7.89 18.08 9.52
C ALA A 70 6.89 18.85 10.39
N LEU A 71 6.86 20.16 10.20
CA LEU A 71 5.87 21.08 10.71
C LEU A 71 5.17 21.70 9.51
N ALA A 72 3.86 21.47 9.39
CA ALA A 72 3.03 22.08 8.37
C ALA A 72 2.32 23.29 8.96
N THR A 73 2.60 24.48 8.44
CA THR A 73 1.88 25.70 8.83
C THR A 73 0.70 25.89 7.91
N VAL A 74 -0.50 25.89 8.48
CA VAL A 74 -1.77 26.12 7.80
C VAL A 74 -2.18 27.57 8.01
N ARG A 75 -2.59 28.24 6.93
CA ARG A 75 -3.26 29.54 6.93
C ARG A 75 -4.38 29.53 5.91
N ASP A 76 -5.55 30.04 6.26
CA ASP A 76 -6.72 30.09 5.38
C ASP A 76 -7.04 28.71 4.75
N GLY A 77 -6.85 27.65 5.53
CA GLY A 77 -7.06 26.27 5.07
C GLY A 77 -6.03 25.71 4.10
N ARG A 78 -4.91 26.41 3.89
CA ARG A 78 -3.83 25.99 2.99
C ARG A 78 -2.52 25.83 3.75
N VAL A 79 -1.75 24.81 3.39
CA VAL A 79 -0.38 24.64 3.86
C VAL A 79 0.49 25.66 3.15
N VAL A 80 0.95 26.67 3.90
CA VAL A 80 1.79 27.76 3.38
C VAL A 80 3.29 27.52 3.61
N ASP A 81 3.63 26.69 4.60
CA ASP A 81 5.03 26.35 4.91
C ASP A 81 5.17 24.89 5.36
N PHE A 82 6.33 24.30 5.07
CA PHE A 82 6.67 22.92 5.40
C PHE A 82 8.12 22.83 5.91
N ALA A 83 8.28 22.90 7.22
CA ALA A 83 9.55 23.11 7.91
C ALA A 83 10.04 21.87 8.69
N PRO A 84 11.34 21.77 9.02
CA PRO A 84 11.87 20.70 9.86
C PRO A 84 11.28 20.69 11.27
N ASN A 85 10.90 19.50 11.77
CA ASN A 85 10.58 19.31 13.18
C ASN A 85 11.81 18.83 13.98
N ARG A 86 12.35 19.70 14.83
CA ARG A 86 13.49 19.38 15.73
C ARG A 86 13.16 18.34 16.80
N TYR A 87 11.90 18.24 17.19
CA TYR A 87 11.42 17.32 18.22
C TYR A 87 11.14 15.92 17.69
N HIS A 88 11.18 15.71 16.37
CA HIS A 88 10.95 14.39 15.81
C HIS A 88 12.09 13.43 16.19
N PRO A 89 11.80 12.29 16.84
CA PRO A 89 12.82 11.46 17.49
C PRO A 89 13.83 10.87 16.50
N TYR A 90 13.39 10.62 15.26
CA TYR A 90 14.23 10.00 14.23
C TYR A 90 15.08 11.03 13.48
N SER A 91 14.48 12.10 12.97
CA SER A 91 15.18 13.07 12.11
C SER A 91 15.86 14.19 12.88
N LYS A 92 15.39 14.53 14.09
CA LYS A 92 15.99 15.56 14.96
C LYS A 92 16.24 16.89 14.22
N GLY A 93 15.31 17.30 13.36
CA GLY A 93 15.42 18.49 12.52
C GLY A 93 16.16 18.32 11.19
N ALA A 94 16.76 17.16 10.90
CA ALA A 94 17.33 16.89 9.59
C ALA A 94 16.23 16.81 8.52
N PHE A 95 16.31 17.69 7.52
CA PHE A 95 15.26 17.86 6.53
C PHE A 95 15.85 18.41 5.23
N CYS A 96 15.47 17.83 4.10
CA CYS A 96 16.06 18.18 2.80
C CYS A 96 15.10 19.01 1.95
N ILE A 97 15.64 19.60 0.88
CA ILE A 97 14.88 20.47 -0.04
C ILE A 97 13.68 19.77 -0.69
N LYS A 98 13.76 18.44 -0.89
CA LYS A 98 12.63 17.65 -1.42
C LYS A 98 11.41 17.75 -0.51
N GLY A 99 11.59 17.67 0.81
CA GLY A 99 10.50 17.83 1.75
C GLY A 99 9.94 19.25 1.73
N ILE A 100 10.83 20.25 1.81
CA ILE A 100 10.46 21.68 1.88
C ILE A 100 9.63 22.11 0.66
N ARG A 101 10.00 21.66 -0.54
CA ARG A 101 9.34 22.08 -1.79
C ARG A 101 8.32 21.07 -2.33
N GLY A 102 8.56 19.77 -2.10
CA GLY A 102 7.78 18.69 -2.67
C GLY A 102 6.35 18.64 -2.16
N ALA A 103 6.16 18.66 -0.83
CA ALA A 103 4.83 18.51 -0.25
C ALA A 103 3.86 19.63 -0.68
N PRO A 104 4.21 20.94 -0.60
CA PRO A 104 3.35 22.01 -1.12
C PRO A 104 3.23 21.96 -2.65
N GLY A 105 4.34 21.72 -3.37
CA GLY A 105 4.39 21.72 -4.83
C GLY A 105 3.53 20.63 -5.48
N ILE A 106 3.48 19.43 -4.88
CA ILE A 106 2.64 18.33 -5.36
C ILE A 106 1.17 18.56 -4.96
N THR A 107 0.93 19.07 -3.75
CA THR A 107 -0.44 19.28 -3.23
C THR A 107 -1.20 20.35 -4.00
N TYR A 108 -0.52 21.42 -4.42
CA TYR A 108 -1.09 22.56 -5.12
C TYR A 108 -0.65 22.68 -6.58
N GLY A 109 0.05 21.66 -7.10
CA GLY A 109 0.51 21.65 -8.48
C GLY A 109 -0.65 21.65 -9.49
N PRO A 110 -0.51 22.35 -10.64
CA PRO A 110 -1.59 22.48 -11.62
C PRO A 110 -1.98 21.15 -12.27
N GLY A 111 -1.07 20.16 -12.29
CA GLY A 111 -1.32 18.82 -12.82
C GLY A 111 -2.03 17.86 -11.87
N ARG A 112 -2.45 18.31 -10.68
CA ARG A 112 -3.07 17.43 -9.68
C ARG A 112 -4.47 17.01 -10.13
N LEU A 113 -4.71 15.71 -10.19
CA LEU A 113 -6.04 15.15 -10.42
C LEU A 113 -6.92 15.35 -9.18
N LEU A 114 -8.00 16.11 -9.35
CA LEU A 114 -8.98 16.41 -8.28
C LEU A 114 -10.23 15.54 -8.37
N HIS A 115 -10.46 14.90 -9.51
CA HIS A 115 -11.64 14.11 -9.79
C HIS A 115 -11.25 12.80 -10.48
N PRO A 116 -12.05 11.73 -10.30
CA PRO A 116 -11.93 10.53 -11.11
C PRO A 116 -12.10 10.84 -12.60
N MET A 117 -11.31 10.16 -13.43
CA MET A 117 -11.30 10.35 -14.88
C MET A 117 -11.43 8.99 -15.57
N ARG A 118 -12.32 8.89 -16.54
CA ARG A 118 -12.51 7.73 -17.41
C ARG A 118 -11.90 8.01 -18.78
N ARG A 119 -11.22 7.02 -19.35
CA ARG A 119 -10.68 7.12 -20.71
C ARG A 119 -11.83 7.14 -21.71
N ALA A 120 -11.84 8.14 -22.59
CA ALA A 120 -12.91 8.36 -23.57
C ALA A 120 -12.53 7.95 -25.01
N GLY A 121 -11.27 7.57 -25.26
CA GLY A 121 -10.77 7.14 -26.57
C GLY A 121 -9.86 5.91 -26.49
N ALA A 122 -9.12 5.66 -27.58
CA ALA A 122 -8.14 4.58 -27.60
C ALA A 122 -7.00 4.85 -26.60
N ARG A 123 -6.33 3.78 -26.16
CA ARG A 123 -5.17 3.89 -25.26
C ARG A 123 -4.07 4.68 -25.97
N GLY A 124 -3.60 5.76 -25.34
CA GLY A 124 -2.53 6.62 -25.87
C GLY A 124 -3.03 7.97 -26.42
N GLU A 125 -4.33 8.15 -26.68
CA GLU A 125 -4.85 9.40 -27.26
C GLU A 125 -4.95 10.57 -26.26
N GLY A 126 -4.77 10.32 -24.96
CA GLY A 126 -4.90 11.35 -23.94
C GLY A 126 -6.32 11.89 -23.74
N LYS A 127 -7.36 11.25 -24.30
CA LYS A 127 -8.76 11.65 -24.15
C LYS A 127 -9.36 11.09 -22.85
N TRP A 128 -9.77 11.99 -21.96
CA TRP A 128 -10.34 11.68 -20.66
C TRP A 128 -11.64 12.45 -20.42
N ALA A 129 -12.62 11.79 -19.82
CA ALA A 129 -13.87 12.37 -19.36
C ALA A 129 -13.93 12.27 -17.83
N ARG A 130 -14.37 13.33 -17.15
CA ARG A 130 -14.60 13.30 -15.71
C ARG A 130 -15.81 12.41 -15.40
N VAL A 131 -15.73 11.65 -14.31
CA VAL A 131 -16.83 10.85 -13.76
C VAL A 131 -16.94 11.07 -12.25
N SER A 132 -18.07 10.68 -11.66
CA SER A 132 -18.24 10.67 -10.20
C SER A 132 -17.42 9.54 -9.55
N TRP A 133 -17.26 9.61 -8.22
CA TRP A 133 -16.63 8.52 -7.46
C TRP A 133 -17.46 7.24 -7.50
N ASP A 134 -18.79 7.35 -7.39
CA ASP A 134 -19.68 6.19 -7.41
C ASP A 134 -19.62 5.49 -8.77
N GLU A 135 -19.74 6.23 -9.88
CA GLU A 135 -19.59 5.65 -11.23
C GLU A 135 -18.22 5.00 -11.44
N ALA A 136 -17.14 5.65 -10.97
CA ALA A 136 -15.79 5.10 -11.12
C ALA A 136 -15.61 3.78 -10.34
N LEU A 137 -16.10 3.73 -9.10
CA LEU A 137 -15.97 2.56 -8.24
C LEU A 137 -16.85 1.41 -8.73
N GLU A 138 -18.09 1.69 -9.14
CA GLU A 138 -19.00 0.70 -9.72
C GLU A 138 -18.41 0.11 -11.01
N GLU A 139 -17.97 0.96 -11.95
CA GLU A 139 -17.37 0.49 -13.22
C GLU A 139 -16.11 -0.36 -12.98
N MET A 140 -15.29 -0.03 -11.97
CA MET A 140 -14.14 -0.83 -11.58
C MET A 140 -14.54 -2.17 -10.96
N ALA A 141 -15.51 -2.17 -10.05
CA ALA A 141 -16.00 -3.37 -9.38
C ALA A 141 -16.61 -4.35 -10.38
N GLU A 142 -17.48 -3.87 -11.28
CA GLU A 142 -18.08 -4.66 -12.35
C GLU A 142 -17.02 -5.30 -13.25
N ARG A 143 -16.03 -4.52 -13.70
CA ARG A 143 -14.96 -5.06 -14.56
C ARG A 143 -14.10 -6.09 -13.86
N LEU A 144 -13.74 -5.87 -12.59
CA LEU A 144 -13.00 -6.84 -11.80
C LEU A 144 -13.80 -8.13 -11.62
N ALA A 145 -15.11 -8.03 -11.36
CA ALA A 145 -16.00 -9.18 -11.24
C ALA A 145 -16.10 -9.96 -12.57
N GLN A 146 -16.24 -9.26 -13.71
CA GLN A 146 -16.27 -9.87 -15.04
C GLN A 146 -14.97 -10.60 -15.37
N VAL A 147 -13.81 -9.99 -15.11
CA VAL A 147 -12.49 -10.62 -15.31
C VAL A 147 -12.37 -11.86 -14.44
N ARG A 148 -12.72 -11.76 -13.16
CA ARG A 148 -12.69 -12.90 -12.23
C ARG A 148 -13.60 -14.04 -12.69
N GLN A 149 -14.82 -13.74 -13.15
CA GLN A 149 -15.76 -14.76 -13.60
C GLN A 149 -15.28 -15.46 -14.88
N LYS A 150 -14.70 -14.69 -15.81
CA LYS A 150 -14.31 -15.20 -17.13
C LYS A 150 -12.95 -15.91 -17.15
N TYR A 151 -11.99 -15.43 -16.35
CA TYR A 151 -10.59 -15.86 -16.42
C TYR A 151 -10.02 -16.39 -15.10
N GLY A 152 -10.82 -16.36 -14.02
CA GLY A 152 -10.35 -16.67 -12.68
C GLY A 152 -9.74 -15.45 -11.96
N PRO A 153 -9.62 -15.51 -10.63
CA PRO A 153 -9.04 -14.42 -9.84
C PRO A 153 -7.56 -14.17 -10.14
N GLU A 154 -6.81 -15.17 -10.62
CA GLU A 154 -5.40 -15.06 -10.99
C GLU A 154 -5.18 -14.11 -12.17
N ALA A 155 -6.20 -13.84 -12.98
CA ALA A 155 -6.11 -12.85 -14.06
C ALA A 155 -6.02 -11.39 -13.56
N ILE A 156 -6.21 -11.14 -12.27
CA ILE A 156 -6.19 -9.81 -11.66
C ILE A 156 -4.84 -9.58 -10.99
N VAL A 157 -4.12 -8.55 -11.40
CA VAL A 157 -2.87 -8.11 -10.77
C VAL A 157 -3.06 -6.75 -10.13
N GLY A 158 -2.62 -6.58 -8.90
CA GLY A 158 -2.49 -5.25 -8.30
C GLY A 158 -1.04 -4.89 -8.09
N ALA A 159 -0.67 -3.67 -8.45
CA ALA A 159 0.66 -3.11 -8.22
C ALA A 159 0.55 -1.90 -7.31
N THR A 160 1.44 -1.81 -6.32
CA THR A 160 1.56 -0.65 -5.44
C THR A 160 2.98 -0.11 -5.46
N SER A 161 3.09 1.20 -5.49
CA SER A 161 4.35 1.92 -5.38
C SER A 161 4.28 2.87 -4.21
N GLY A 162 5.29 2.81 -3.35
CA GLY A 162 5.44 3.71 -2.23
C GLY A 162 6.69 3.39 -1.45
N ALA A 163 7.22 4.38 -0.75
CA ALA A 163 8.32 4.16 0.18
C ALA A 163 7.93 3.27 1.38
N TYR A 164 6.63 3.07 1.61
CA TYR A 164 6.10 2.38 2.79
C TYR A 164 5.02 1.35 2.45
N PHE A 165 4.97 0.31 3.29
CA PHE A 165 4.04 -0.80 3.21
C PHE A 165 2.59 -0.45 3.59
N SER A 166 2.30 0.75 4.09
CA SER A 166 0.95 1.08 4.57
C SER A 166 -0.11 0.99 3.48
N ARG A 167 0.19 1.48 2.27
CA ARG A 167 -0.70 1.36 1.09
C ARG A 167 -0.70 -0.06 0.53
N SER A 168 0.40 -0.78 0.73
CA SER A 168 0.60 -2.13 0.27
C SER A 168 -0.27 -3.15 0.98
N LEU A 169 -0.49 -2.97 2.29
CA LEU A 169 -1.33 -3.87 3.07
C LEU A 169 -2.78 -3.87 2.56
N ILE A 170 -3.34 -2.68 2.30
CA ILE A 170 -4.72 -2.56 1.81
C ILE A 170 -4.85 -3.29 0.47
N LEU A 171 -3.93 -3.05 -0.47
CA LEU A 171 -3.97 -3.73 -1.76
C LEU A 171 -3.81 -5.26 -1.64
N ALA A 172 -2.88 -5.72 -0.81
CA ALA A 172 -2.66 -7.14 -0.59
C ALA A 172 -3.90 -7.83 0.00
N LEU A 173 -4.55 -7.19 0.98
CA LEU A 173 -5.79 -7.70 1.59
C LEU A 173 -6.94 -7.70 0.59
N THR A 174 -7.08 -6.65 -0.24
CA THR A 174 -8.08 -6.59 -1.30
C THR A 174 -7.88 -7.69 -2.35
N LEU A 175 -6.65 -7.92 -2.81
CA LEU A 175 -6.38 -8.99 -3.77
C LEU A 175 -6.65 -10.36 -3.16
N ARG A 176 -6.25 -10.57 -1.89
CA ARG A 176 -6.54 -11.80 -1.15
C ARG A 176 -8.04 -12.04 -0.99
N SER A 177 -8.84 -11.00 -0.73
CA SER A 177 -10.30 -11.14 -0.60
C SER A 177 -10.99 -11.46 -1.93
N ILE A 178 -10.44 -10.96 -3.04
CA ILE A 178 -10.88 -11.30 -4.40
C ILE A 178 -10.38 -12.70 -4.83
N GLY A 179 -9.37 -13.23 -4.13
CA GLY A 179 -8.77 -14.54 -4.38
C GLY A 179 -7.55 -14.50 -5.29
N SER A 180 -7.04 -13.32 -5.65
CA SER A 180 -5.84 -13.21 -6.48
C SER A 180 -4.57 -13.31 -5.64
N PRO A 181 -3.61 -14.18 -6.02
CA PRO A 181 -2.28 -14.19 -5.43
C PRO A 181 -1.35 -13.13 -6.03
N ASN A 182 -1.77 -12.46 -7.12
CA ASN A 182 -0.89 -11.65 -7.96
C ASN A 182 -0.82 -10.21 -7.46
N TRP A 183 -0.01 -10.01 -6.44
CA TRP A 183 0.28 -8.69 -5.88
C TRP A 183 1.76 -8.33 -6.06
N MET A 184 2.01 -7.14 -6.61
CA MET A 184 3.35 -6.61 -6.84
C MET A 184 3.60 -5.34 -6.03
N ILE A 185 4.82 -5.18 -5.53
CA ILE A 185 5.26 -3.99 -4.81
C ILE A 185 6.63 -3.52 -5.34
N ASN A 186 6.85 -2.21 -5.35
CA ASN A 186 8.14 -1.63 -5.76
C ASN A 186 9.36 -2.08 -4.93
N GLN A 187 9.19 -2.86 -3.86
CA GLN A 187 10.31 -3.41 -3.08
C GLN A 187 11.15 -4.38 -3.89
N ASP A 188 10.57 -5.06 -4.88
CA ASP A 188 11.30 -5.96 -5.79
C ASP A 188 12.36 -5.20 -6.61
N LEU A 189 12.19 -3.88 -6.78
CA LEU A 189 13.14 -2.99 -7.44
C LEU A 189 13.91 -2.08 -6.46
N CYS A 190 13.56 -2.09 -5.18
CA CYS A 190 14.09 -1.16 -4.17
C CYS A 190 14.80 -1.90 -3.02
N GLY A 191 14.17 -2.00 -1.85
CA GLY A 191 14.78 -2.58 -0.65
C GLY A 191 14.91 -4.10 -0.67
N GLY A 192 14.11 -4.78 -1.49
CA GLY A 192 14.06 -6.24 -1.61
C GLY A 192 15.39 -6.82 -2.08
N CYS A 193 15.96 -6.30 -3.16
CA CYS A 193 17.27 -6.74 -3.66
C CYS A 193 18.35 -6.62 -2.58
N ARG A 194 18.39 -5.50 -1.86
CA ARG A 194 19.33 -5.30 -0.75
C ARG A 194 19.14 -6.32 0.36
N ALA A 195 17.89 -6.62 0.74
CA ALA A 195 17.60 -7.59 1.80
C ALA A 195 18.01 -9.01 1.39
N VAL A 196 17.74 -9.40 0.13
CA VAL A 196 18.14 -10.70 -0.42
C VAL A 196 19.66 -10.81 -0.48
N SER A 197 20.37 -9.80 -1.02
CA SER A 197 21.83 -9.79 -1.06
C SER A 197 22.45 -9.85 0.34
N ALA A 198 21.89 -9.13 1.31
CA ALA A 198 22.35 -9.17 2.70
C ALA A 198 22.23 -10.58 3.30
N ARG A 199 21.11 -11.27 3.04
CA ARG A 199 20.88 -12.65 3.50
C ARG A 199 21.77 -13.65 2.79
N ALA A 200 21.91 -13.55 1.47
CA ALA A 200 22.71 -14.46 0.66
C ALA A 200 24.21 -14.38 0.99
N MET A 201 24.72 -13.17 1.23
CA MET A 201 26.14 -12.93 1.52
C MET A 201 26.49 -13.04 3.02
N GLY A 202 25.51 -13.30 3.89
CA GLY A 202 25.71 -13.21 5.35
C GLY A 202 26.12 -11.82 5.85
N ALA A 203 26.01 -10.80 5.00
CA ALA A 203 26.42 -9.43 5.29
C ALA A 203 25.23 -8.66 5.85
N SER A 204 25.18 -8.47 7.17
CA SER A 204 24.18 -7.59 7.77
C SER A 204 24.39 -6.15 7.28
N THR A 205 23.54 -5.71 6.36
CA THR A 205 23.56 -4.33 5.86
C THR A 205 22.86 -3.36 6.82
N SER A 206 22.43 -3.81 8.00
CA SER A 206 21.76 -2.97 8.99
C SER A 206 22.70 -1.87 9.49
N ARG A 207 22.14 -0.69 9.82
CA ARG A 207 22.93 0.43 10.31
C ARG A 207 23.64 0.07 11.63
N ALA A 208 22.98 -0.73 12.48
CA ALA A 208 23.52 -1.24 13.74
C ALA A 208 24.78 -2.11 13.54
N ALA A 209 24.78 -2.99 12.53
CA ALA A 209 25.94 -3.83 12.22
C ALA A 209 27.10 -3.06 11.60
N ARG A 210 26.83 -1.93 10.93
CA ARG A 210 27.86 -1.03 10.41
C ARG A 210 28.48 -0.16 11.49
N THR A 211 27.67 0.36 12.42
CA THR A 211 28.17 1.19 13.52
C THR A 211 28.98 0.39 14.54
N SER A 212 28.66 -0.88 14.79
CA SER A 212 29.47 -1.73 15.67
C SER A 212 30.84 -2.03 15.06
N LYS A 213 30.90 -2.35 13.76
CA LYS A 213 32.16 -2.58 13.04
C LYS A 213 33.04 -1.32 12.93
N MET A 214 32.44 -0.13 12.76
CA MET A 214 33.20 1.13 12.75
C MET A 214 33.69 1.57 14.14
N ARG A 215 32.97 1.22 15.22
CA ARG A 215 33.43 1.47 16.60
C ARG A 215 34.52 0.50 17.04
N ALA A 216 34.53 -0.72 16.51
CA ALA A 216 35.58 -1.71 16.79
C ALA A 216 36.88 -1.48 16.00
N ALA A 217 36.88 -0.54 15.04
CA ALA A 217 38.03 -0.17 14.22
C ALA A 217 38.70 1.15 14.67
N ARG A 218 38.36 1.65 15.87
CA ARG A 218 39.01 2.75 16.56
C ARG A 218 39.54 2.23 17.90
#